data_AF-A0A661S897-F1
#
_entry.id   AF-A0A661S897-F1
#
_cell.length_a   1.000
_cell.length_b   1.000
_cell.length_c   1.000
_cell.angle_alpha   90.00
_cell.angle_beta   90.00
_cell.angle_gamma   90.00
#
_symmetry.space_group_name_H-M   'P 1'
#
loop_
_entity.id
_entity.type
_entity.pdbx_description
1 polymer ?
#
loop_
_entity_poly.entity_id
_entity_poly.type
_entity_poly.pdbx_seq_one_letter_code
_entity_poly.pdbx_strand_id
1 'polypeptide(L)'
;PDLEKVDCTKPEGYIEDNTDCDDNDPEVNPGAEEVCCNGKDDNCNGLVDEDCCETCETYCKDTDGDGYGDPNNTIQSCTQPENYVKDCNDCDDSNPDLPVTYYIDSDDDGYGDPDLEKVVECTKSEGYVEDNTDCDDSDPEVNPGAEEICCNGKDDDCNGLIDENATLNQAIVILQRLTGINIPSDVEDINGDGKIALAEVIYVLQKVAGLR
;
A
#
# COMPACT_ATOMS: atom_id res chain seq x y z
N PRO A 1 -41.92 -34.39 -67.49
CA PRO A 1 -41.99 -33.30 -66.48
C PRO A 1 -42.31 -33.93 -65.13
N ASP A 2 -41.25 -34.33 -64.43
CA ASP A 2 -41.36 -34.83 -63.05
C ASP A 2 -41.25 -33.59 -62.16
N LEU A 3 -42.39 -33.13 -61.66
CA LEU A 3 -42.43 -32.05 -60.67
C LEU A 3 -42.16 -32.72 -59.33
N GLU A 4 -40.89 -32.75 -58.93
CA GLU A 4 -40.53 -33.06 -57.55
C GLU A 4 -41.34 -32.15 -56.63
N LYS A 5 -42.13 -32.80 -55.79
CA LYS A 5 -42.99 -32.19 -54.80
C LYS A 5 -42.07 -31.50 -53.79
N VAL A 6 -41.88 -30.19 -53.95
CA VAL A 6 -41.23 -29.35 -52.95
C VAL A 6 -42.05 -29.51 -51.68
N ASP A 7 -41.44 -30.12 -50.67
CA ASP A 7 -42.03 -30.29 -49.36
C ASP A 7 -42.02 -28.93 -48.66
N CYS A 8 -43.18 -28.28 -48.61
CA CYS A 8 -43.33 -26.95 -48.00
C CYS A 8 -43.59 -27.05 -46.49
N THR A 9 -43.17 -28.13 -45.83
CA THR A 9 -43.27 -28.28 -44.38
C THR A 9 -41.96 -27.88 -43.72
N LYS A 10 -42.05 -27.17 -42.59
CA LYS A 10 -40.88 -26.76 -41.81
C LYS A 10 -40.08 -28.01 -41.42
N PRO A 11 -38.78 -28.09 -41.72
CA PRO A 11 -37.96 -29.22 -41.32
C PRO A 11 -37.92 -29.36 -39.78
N GLU A 12 -37.80 -30.59 -39.30
CA GLU A 12 -37.68 -30.86 -37.86
C GLU A 12 -36.42 -30.20 -37.29
N GLY A 13 -36.57 -29.49 -36.16
CA GLY A 13 -35.49 -28.72 -35.53
C GLY A 13 -35.33 -27.26 -36.00
N TYR A 14 -36.05 -26.82 -37.03
CA TYR A 14 -36.00 -25.43 -37.51
C TYR A 14 -37.13 -24.61 -36.89
N ILE A 15 -36.94 -23.30 -36.71
CA ILE A 15 -38.01 -22.33 -36.39
C ILE A 15 -38.10 -21.28 -37.52
N GLU A 16 -39.24 -20.61 -37.66
CA GLU A 16 -39.40 -19.57 -38.71
C GLU A 16 -38.74 -18.24 -38.33
N ASP A 17 -38.54 -18.02 -37.03
CA ASP A 17 -37.84 -16.86 -36.51
C ASP A 17 -36.33 -17.03 -36.75
N ASN A 18 -35.73 -16.06 -37.41
CA ASN A 18 -34.31 -16.03 -37.77
C ASN A 18 -33.57 -14.88 -37.08
N THR A 19 -34.14 -14.36 -35.99
CA THR A 19 -33.55 -13.26 -35.22
C THR A 19 -32.50 -13.73 -34.22
N ASP A 20 -32.39 -15.04 -33.97
CA ASP A 20 -31.29 -15.64 -33.20
C ASP A 20 -29.95 -15.47 -33.93
N CYS A 21 -28.96 -14.93 -33.21
CA CYS A 21 -27.63 -14.61 -33.70
C CYS A 21 -26.58 -15.68 -33.37
N ASP A 22 -26.87 -16.65 -32.48
CA ASP A 22 -26.01 -17.82 -32.23
C ASP A 22 -26.80 -19.09 -31.86
N ASP A 23 -27.13 -19.90 -32.89
CA ASP A 23 -27.83 -21.19 -32.75
C ASP A 23 -27.13 -22.22 -31.80
N ASN A 24 -25.87 -21.99 -31.42
CA ASN A 24 -25.13 -22.89 -30.52
C ASN A 24 -25.18 -22.46 -29.06
N ASP A 25 -25.66 -21.25 -28.76
CA ASP A 25 -25.67 -20.67 -27.43
C ASP A 25 -27.10 -20.28 -27.02
N PRO A 26 -27.81 -21.09 -26.20
CA PRO A 26 -29.17 -20.79 -25.81
C PRO A 26 -29.31 -19.54 -24.92
N GLU A 27 -28.19 -19.00 -24.40
CA GLU A 27 -28.19 -17.74 -23.64
C GLU A 27 -28.14 -16.52 -24.57
N VAL A 28 -27.81 -16.70 -25.85
CA VAL A 28 -27.76 -15.64 -26.88
C VAL A 28 -28.99 -15.74 -27.76
N ASN A 29 -29.96 -14.85 -27.58
CA ASN A 29 -31.21 -14.82 -28.34
C ASN A 29 -31.96 -13.49 -28.15
N PRO A 30 -32.89 -13.13 -29.06
CA PRO A 30 -33.68 -11.89 -29.01
C PRO A 30 -34.39 -11.51 -27.71
N GLY A 31 -34.59 -12.48 -26.80
CA GLY A 31 -35.25 -12.28 -25.51
C GLY A 31 -34.30 -12.31 -24.31
N ALA A 32 -32.99 -12.45 -24.53
CA ALA A 32 -32.00 -12.43 -23.47
C ALA A 32 -31.83 -11.03 -22.88
N GLU A 33 -31.37 -10.97 -21.62
CA GLU A 33 -30.84 -9.74 -21.01
C GLU A 33 -29.33 -9.71 -21.29
N GLU A 34 -28.77 -8.52 -21.54
CA GLU A 34 -27.33 -8.35 -21.77
C GLU A 34 -26.51 -8.79 -20.55
N VAL A 35 -25.52 -9.67 -20.78
CA VAL A 35 -24.55 -10.07 -19.77
C VAL A 35 -23.32 -9.18 -19.91
N CYS A 36 -23.30 -8.11 -19.12
CA CYS A 36 -22.28 -7.08 -19.24
C CYS A 36 -20.83 -7.57 -19.20
N CYS A 37 -20.04 -7.00 -20.09
CA CYS A 37 -18.60 -7.18 -20.24
C CYS A 37 -18.20 -8.58 -20.75
N ASN A 38 -19.10 -9.27 -21.45
CA ASN A 38 -18.79 -10.56 -22.09
C ASN A 38 -18.42 -10.39 -23.59
N GLY A 39 -18.60 -9.19 -24.15
CA GLY A 39 -18.27 -8.88 -25.55
C GLY A 39 -19.23 -9.50 -26.57
N LYS A 40 -20.42 -9.92 -26.15
CA LYS A 40 -21.47 -10.50 -26.99
C LYS A 40 -22.65 -9.53 -27.13
N ASP A 41 -23.41 -9.75 -28.21
CA ASP A 41 -24.75 -9.20 -28.40
C ASP A 41 -25.70 -10.30 -27.92
N ASP A 42 -25.95 -10.35 -26.61
CA ASP A 42 -26.69 -11.47 -26.02
C ASP A 42 -28.16 -11.43 -26.46
N ASN A 43 -28.72 -10.24 -26.66
CA ASN A 43 -30.10 -10.06 -27.08
C ASN A 43 -30.30 -9.90 -28.59
N CYS A 44 -29.25 -10.13 -29.39
CA CYS A 44 -29.26 -10.10 -30.85
C CYS A 44 -29.88 -8.82 -31.48
N ASN A 45 -29.73 -7.65 -30.84
CA ASN A 45 -30.26 -6.38 -31.38
C ASN A 45 -29.25 -5.60 -32.23
N GLY A 46 -28.03 -6.12 -32.37
CA GLY A 46 -26.93 -5.54 -33.15
C GLY A 46 -26.05 -4.56 -32.37
N LEU A 47 -26.24 -4.44 -31.06
CA LEU A 47 -25.37 -3.75 -30.13
C LEU A 47 -24.70 -4.79 -29.23
N VAL A 48 -23.52 -4.46 -28.70
CA VAL A 48 -22.75 -5.36 -27.84
C VAL A 48 -22.65 -4.68 -26.49
N ASP A 49 -22.97 -5.41 -25.42
CA ASP A 49 -22.92 -4.93 -24.05
C ASP A 49 -23.68 -3.59 -23.84
N GLU A 50 -24.80 -3.37 -24.53
CA GLU A 50 -25.65 -2.19 -24.29
C GLU A 50 -26.51 -2.32 -23.03
N ASP A 51 -27.08 -1.19 -22.58
CA ASP A 51 -27.80 -1.11 -21.31
C ASP A 51 -27.00 -1.57 -20.08
N CYS A 52 -25.69 -1.72 -20.24
CA CYS A 52 -24.70 -1.99 -19.21
C CYS A 52 -24.16 -0.72 -18.54
N CYS A 53 -23.27 -0.91 -17.58
CA CYS A 53 -22.53 0.20 -16.96
C CYS A 53 -21.69 0.97 -17.99
N GLU A 54 -21.39 2.23 -17.70
CA GLU A 54 -20.64 3.10 -18.64
C GLU A 54 -19.25 2.55 -18.99
N THR A 55 -18.62 1.76 -18.10
CA THR A 55 -17.29 1.20 -18.30
C THR A 55 -17.14 -0.15 -17.62
N CYS A 56 -16.62 -1.13 -18.36
CA CYS A 56 -16.12 -2.40 -17.81
C CYS A 56 -14.74 -2.22 -17.20
N GLU A 57 -14.55 -2.66 -15.96
CA GLU A 57 -13.26 -2.70 -15.29
C GLU A 57 -12.74 -4.14 -15.25
N THR A 58 -11.42 -4.29 -15.31
CA THR A 58 -10.76 -5.58 -15.06
C THR A 58 -10.60 -5.76 -13.55
N TYR A 59 -11.02 -6.92 -13.06
CA TYR A 59 -10.76 -7.38 -11.70
C TYR A 59 -9.96 -8.68 -11.74
N CYS A 60 -9.04 -8.84 -10.79
CA CYS A 60 -8.18 -10.00 -10.65
C CYS A 60 -8.61 -10.84 -9.46
N LYS A 61 -8.52 -12.16 -9.61
CA LYS A 61 -8.87 -13.12 -8.55
C LYS A 61 -7.97 -12.86 -7.35
N ASP A 62 -8.56 -12.74 -6.17
CA ASP A 62 -7.88 -12.59 -4.89
C ASP A 62 -8.25 -13.82 -4.05
N THR A 63 -7.37 -14.81 -4.04
CA THR A 63 -7.62 -16.13 -3.46
C THR A 63 -7.20 -16.21 -1.99
N ASP A 64 -6.19 -15.45 -1.58
CA ASP A 64 -5.71 -15.44 -0.19
C ASP A 64 -6.25 -14.27 0.66
N GLY A 65 -6.84 -13.26 0.02
CA GLY A 65 -7.57 -12.17 0.66
C GLY A 65 -6.69 -11.02 1.13
N ASP A 66 -5.51 -10.82 0.55
CA ASP A 66 -4.58 -9.75 0.93
C ASP A 66 -4.90 -8.37 0.28
N GLY A 67 -5.73 -8.38 -0.76
CA GLY A 67 -6.16 -7.19 -1.49
C GLY A 67 -5.45 -6.95 -2.83
N TYR A 68 -4.48 -7.80 -3.18
CA TYR A 68 -3.88 -7.94 -4.49
C TYR A 68 -4.46 -9.17 -5.18
N GLY A 69 -4.54 -9.16 -6.51
CA GLY A 69 -5.09 -10.30 -7.25
C GLY A 69 -4.19 -10.76 -8.39
N ASP A 70 -4.35 -12.02 -8.78
CA ASP A 70 -3.58 -12.66 -9.85
C ASP A 70 -3.84 -11.98 -11.22
N PRO A 71 -2.85 -11.33 -11.85
CA PRO A 71 -2.98 -10.71 -13.16
C PRO A 71 -3.30 -11.70 -14.28
N ASN A 72 -3.08 -13.00 -14.06
CA ASN A 72 -3.39 -14.06 -15.02
C ASN A 72 -4.80 -14.64 -14.85
N ASN A 73 -5.52 -14.27 -13.79
CA ASN A 73 -6.87 -14.71 -13.50
C ASN A 73 -7.81 -13.50 -13.39
N THR A 74 -8.17 -12.98 -14.56
CA THR A 74 -8.97 -11.76 -14.69
C THR A 74 -10.40 -12.04 -15.12
N ILE A 75 -11.32 -11.17 -14.68
CA ILE A 75 -12.66 -11.03 -15.23
C ILE A 75 -12.94 -9.55 -15.48
N GLN A 76 -13.79 -9.25 -16.46
CA GLN A 76 -14.33 -7.91 -16.62
C GLN A 76 -15.69 -7.82 -15.94
N SER A 77 -15.93 -6.73 -15.23
CA SER A 77 -17.23 -6.50 -14.60
C SER A 77 -17.50 -5.01 -14.42
N CYS A 78 -18.77 -4.68 -14.21
CA CYS A 78 -19.24 -3.33 -13.86
C CYS A 78 -18.99 -2.98 -12.40
N THR A 79 -18.90 -3.99 -11.54
CA THR A 79 -18.73 -3.86 -10.10
C THR A 79 -17.79 -4.94 -9.63
N GLN A 80 -16.99 -4.66 -8.61
CA GLN A 80 -16.07 -5.62 -8.02
C GLN A 80 -16.80 -6.91 -7.60
N PRO A 81 -16.48 -8.06 -8.23
CA PRO A 81 -17.06 -9.36 -7.87
C PRO A 81 -16.49 -9.89 -6.55
N GLU A 82 -17.16 -10.88 -5.96
CA GLU A 82 -16.69 -11.49 -4.70
C GLU A 82 -15.38 -12.28 -4.92
N ASN A 83 -14.40 -12.09 -4.04
CA ASN A 83 -13.06 -12.68 -4.12
C ASN A 83 -12.29 -12.27 -5.40
N TYR A 84 -12.55 -11.05 -5.87
CA TYR A 84 -11.80 -10.36 -6.91
C TYR A 84 -11.51 -8.94 -6.44
N VAL A 85 -10.37 -8.38 -6.84
CA VAL A 85 -9.92 -7.03 -6.50
C VAL A 85 -9.45 -6.30 -7.74
N LYS A 86 -9.35 -4.97 -7.66
CA LYS A 86 -8.94 -4.12 -8.79
C LYS A 86 -7.43 -4.09 -8.97
N ASP A 87 -6.68 -4.26 -7.89
CA ASP A 87 -5.22 -4.27 -7.93
C ASP A 87 -4.74 -5.65 -8.37
N CYS A 88 -4.13 -5.72 -9.54
CA CYS A 88 -3.74 -6.98 -10.18
C CYS A 88 -2.24 -7.28 -10.00
N ASN A 89 -1.62 -6.76 -8.94
CA ASN A 89 -0.18 -6.83 -8.74
C ASN A 89 0.28 -7.99 -7.83
N ASP A 90 -0.52 -9.05 -7.75
CA ASP A 90 -0.13 -10.26 -7.04
C ASP A 90 0.73 -11.19 -7.91
N CYS A 91 1.76 -11.75 -7.33
CA CYS A 91 2.65 -12.73 -7.95
C CYS A 91 2.49 -14.15 -7.41
N ASP A 92 1.85 -14.32 -6.25
CA ASP A 92 1.53 -15.60 -5.64
C ASP A 92 0.22 -15.47 -4.86
N ASP A 93 -0.89 -15.53 -5.58
CA ASP A 93 -2.31 -15.48 -5.10
C ASP A 93 -2.68 -16.59 -4.10
N SER A 94 -1.71 -17.38 -3.65
CA SER A 94 -1.89 -18.37 -2.59
C SER A 94 -1.19 -17.99 -1.29
N ASN A 95 -0.48 -16.86 -1.27
CA ASN A 95 0.37 -16.41 -0.18
C ASN A 95 0.06 -14.97 0.24
N PRO A 96 -0.71 -14.76 1.33
CA PRO A 96 -1.19 -13.43 1.73
C PRO A 96 -0.10 -12.52 2.31
N ASP A 97 1.15 -12.97 2.33
CA ASP A 97 2.32 -12.19 2.73
C ASP A 97 3.08 -11.60 1.51
N LEU A 98 2.60 -11.82 0.27
CA LEU A 98 3.17 -11.26 -0.95
C LEU A 98 2.08 -10.55 -1.77
N PRO A 99 2.38 -9.43 -2.44
CA PRO A 99 3.67 -8.75 -2.52
C PRO A 99 4.03 -7.97 -1.24
N VAL A 100 5.33 -7.74 -1.03
CA VAL A 100 5.84 -6.98 0.13
C VAL A 100 6.17 -5.56 -0.30
N THR A 101 5.98 -4.61 0.61
CA THR A 101 6.47 -3.23 0.43
C THR A 101 7.93 -3.14 0.86
N TYR A 102 8.78 -2.63 -0.02
CA TYR A 102 10.20 -2.39 0.22
C TYR A 102 10.53 -0.90 0.13
N TYR A 103 11.46 -0.46 0.98
CA TYR A 103 11.92 0.92 1.17
C TYR A 103 13.36 1.03 0.70
N ILE A 104 13.74 2.13 0.08
CA ILE A 104 15.12 2.34 -0.36
C ILE A 104 16.03 2.45 0.88
N ASP A 105 17.22 1.85 0.78
CA ASP A 105 18.30 1.87 1.78
C ASP A 105 19.49 2.54 1.08
N SER A 106 19.53 3.87 1.12
CA SER A 106 20.44 4.67 0.28
C SER A 106 21.84 4.80 0.87
N ASP A 107 22.00 4.58 2.17
CA ASP A 107 23.28 4.65 2.88
C ASP A 107 23.85 3.28 3.31
N ASP A 108 23.14 2.19 2.96
CA ASP A 108 23.52 0.79 3.13
C ASP A 108 23.64 0.36 4.62
N ASP A 109 22.81 0.90 5.51
CA ASP A 109 22.80 0.57 6.94
C ASP A 109 21.80 -0.54 7.32
N GLY A 110 20.89 -0.88 6.40
CA GLY A 110 19.90 -1.94 6.54
C GLY A 110 18.50 -1.48 6.96
N TYR A 111 18.29 -0.18 7.14
CA TYR A 111 17.00 0.46 7.37
C TYR A 111 16.65 1.35 6.17
N GLY A 112 15.37 1.64 5.97
CA GLY A 112 14.92 2.50 4.89
C GLY A 112 13.97 3.57 5.38
N ASP A 113 13.89 4.68 4.65
CA ASP A 113 13.06 5.82 5.04
C ASP A 113 11.59 5.63 4.60
N PRO A 114 10.62 5.69 5.52
CA PRO A 114 9.19 5.53 5.22
C PRO A 114 8.58 6.69 4.42
N ASP A 115 9.23 7.86 4.43
CA ASP A 115 8.83 9.08 3.73
C ASP A 115 9.37 9.17 2.29
N LEU A 116 10.29 8.29 1.90
CA LEU A 116 10.77 8.15 0.51
C LEU A 116 9.87 7.26 -0.37
N GLU A 117 10.19 7.21 -1.66
CA GLU A 117 9.47 6.36 -2.62
C GLU A 117 9.73 4.89 -2.32
N LYS A 118 8.64 4.14 -2.09
CA LYS A 118 8.65 2.70 -1.82
C LYS A 118 8.12 1.92 -3.00
N VAL A 119 8.55 0.66 -3.10
CA VAL A 119 8.12 -0.27 -4.15
C VAL A 119 7.34 -1.44 -3.55
N VAL A 120 6.38 -1.97 -4.30
CA VAL A 120 5.64 -3.17 -3.93
C VAL A 120 6.08 -4.28 -4.86
N GLU A 121 6.78 -5.28 -4.32
CA GLU A 121 7.45 -6.31 -5.10
C GLU A 121 7.37 -7.68 -4.42
N CYS A 122 7.55 -8.72 -5.20
CA CYS A 122 7.48 -10.10 -4.73
C CYS A 122 8.82 -10.65 -4.25
N THR A 123 9.88 -9.98 -4.65
CA THR A 123 11.24 -10.29 -4.29
C THR A 123 11.97 -8.99 -4.07
N LYS A 124 12.61 -8.84 -2.91
CA LYS A 124 13.45 -7.70 -2.57
C LYS A 124 14.45 -7.36 -3.69
N SER A 125 14.34 -6.15 -4.24
CA SER A 125 15.34 -5.55 -5.12
C SER A 125 16.63 -5.14 -4.37
N GLU A 126 17.75 -5.03 -5.10
CA GLU A 126 19.02 -4.55 -4.55
C GLU A 126 18.91 -3.07 -4.12
N GLY A 127 19.44 -2.73 -2.94
CA GLY A 127 19.33 -1.37 -2.37
C GLY A 127 17.98 -1.05 -1.74
N TYR A 128 17.14 -2.06 -1.47
CA TYR A 128 15.88 -1.89 -0.75
C TYR A 128 15.79 -2.82 0.45
N VAL A 129 15.04 -2.47 1.49
CA VAL A 129 14.80 -3.23 2.73
C VAL A 129 13.32 -3.24 3.09
N GLU A 130 12.88 -4.16 3.95
CA GLU A 130 11.50 -4.19 4.45
C GLU A 130 11.31 -3.28 5.66
N ASP A 131 12.40 -3.06 6.40
CA ASP A 131 12.41 -2.20 7.57
C ASP A 131 12.38 -0.74 7.14
N ASN A 132 11.42 0.02 7.68
CA ASN A 132 11.10 1.37 7.26
C ASN A 132 11.25 2.38 8.38
N THR A 133 12.17 2.09 9.29
CA THR A 133 12.28 2.83 10.56
C THR A 133 13.41 3.86 10.56
N ASP A 134 14.08 4.05 9.42
CA ASP A 134 15.10 5.08 9.27
C ASP A 134 14.49 6.48 9.20
N CYS A 135 15.12 7.43 9.89
CA CYS A 135 14.75 8.84 9.95
C CYS A 135 15.72 9.76 9.17
N ASP A 136 16.87 9.26 8.70
CA ASP A 136 17.81 9.96 7.80
C ASP A 136 18.58 8.94 6.93
N ASP A 137 17.93 8.45 5.87
CA ASP A 137 18.47 7.52 4.85
C ASP A 137 19.58 8.14 3.97
N SER A 138 20.32 9.11 4.50
CA SER A 138 21.52 9.68 3.89
C SER A 138 22.74 9.62 4.81
N ASP A 139 22.57 9.12 6.03
CA ASP A 139 23.59 9.05 7.06
C ASP A 139 23.51 7.70 7.81
N PRO A 140 24.42 6.74 7.52
CA PRO A 140 24.35 5.37 8.06
C PRO A 140 24.68 5.29 9.57
N GLU A 141 24.97 6.43 10.20
CA GLU A 141 25.10 6.57 11.65
C GLU A 141 23.77 6.98 12.33
N VAL A 142 22.71 7.24 11.56
CA VAL A 142 21.38 7.65 12.04
C VAL A 142 20.35 6.59 11.66
N ASN A 143 20.01 5.71 12.59
CA ASN A 143 19.03 4.64 12.39
C ASN A 143 18.58 4.05 13.73
N PRO A 144 17.47 3.30 13.78
CA PRO A 144 16.95 2.69 15.02
C PRO A 144 17.91 1.77 15.78
N GLY A 145 18.97 1.29 15.14
CA GLY A 145 20.01 0.47 15.75
C GLY A 145 21.19 1.26 16.31
N ALA A 146 21.27 2.57 16.05
CA ALA A 146 22.39 3.41 16.44
C ALA A 146 22.41 3.70 17.95
N GLU A 147 23.59 4.07 18.46
CA GLU A 147 23.71 4.63 19.81
C GLU A 147 23.52 6.16 19.72
N GLU A 148 22.59 6.70 20.49
CA GLU A 148 22.37 8.16 20.57
C GLU A 148 23.66 8.92 20.91
N ILE A 149 24.08 9.83 20.02
CA ILE A 149 25.26 10.67 20.20
C ILE A 149 24.79 12.03 20.71
N CYS A 150 24.75 12.16 22.04
CA CYS A 150 24.32 13.43 22.61
C CYS A 150 25.02 14.63 22.00
N CYS A 151 24.15 15.61 21.78
CA CYS A 151 24.43 17.01 21.63
C CYS A 151 24.95 17.38 20.23
N ASN A 152 24.69 16.54 19.24
CA ASN A 152 24.84 16.82 17.82
C ASN A 152 23.56 17.46 17.21
N GLY A 153 22.45 17.46 17.94
CA GLY A 153 21.16 18.00 17.52
C GLY A 153 20.39 17.11 16.54
N LYS A 154 20.74 15.82 16.48
CA LYS A 154 20.06 14.78 15.71
C LYS A 154 19.31 13.84 16.66
N ASP A 155 18.42 13.04 16.07
CA ASP A 155 17.79 11.87 16.69
C ASP A 155 18.53 10.69 16.05
N ASP A 156 19.67 10.28 16.62
CA ASP A 156 20.56 9.34 15.95
C ASP A 156 19.98 7.92 15.97
N ASP A 157 19.18 7.59 16.98
CA ASP A 157 18.54 6.28 17.13
C ASP A 157 17.08 6.22 16.66
N CYS A 158 16.63 7.25 15.93
CA CYS A 158 15.29 7.39 15.34
C CYS A 158 14.13 7.07 16.30
N ASN A 159 14.29 7.36 17.60
CA ASN A 159 13.27 7.07 18.61
C ASN A 159 12.27 8.23 18.82
N GLY A 160 12.46 9.34 18.10
CA GLY A 160 11.64 10.54 18.16
C GLY A 160 12.09 11.55 19.22
N LEU A 161 13.25 11.34 19.84
CA LEU A 161 13.88 12.24 20.81
C LEU A 161 15.20 12.75 20.23
N ILE A 162 15.51 14.01 20.53
CA ILE A 162 16.76 14.63 20.09
C ILE A 162 17.65 14.79 21.32
N ASP A 163 18.92 14.37 21.21
CA ASP A 163 19.96 14.53 22.22
C ASP A 163 19.58 13.96 23.62
N GLU A 164 18.85 12.85 23.70
CA GLU A 164 18.58 12.21 24.99
C GLU A 164 19.80 11.50 25.57
N ASN A 165 19.66 10.98 26.79
CA ASN A 165 20.76 10.40 27.56
C ASN A 165 21.96 11.35 27.81
N ALA A 166 21.79 12.65 27.58
CA ALA A 166 22.76 13.68 27.93
C ALA A 166 23.16 13.59 29.41
N THR A 167 24.47 13.61 29.68
CA THR A 167 24.96 13.83 31.05
C THR A 167 24.54 15.22 31.53
N LEU A 168 24.45 15.41 32.85
CA LEU A 168 24.18 16.71 33.48
C LEU A 168 25.01 17.86 32.88
N ASN A 169 26.31 17.64 32.66
CA ASN A 169 27.19 18.67 32.08
C ASN A 169 26.85 18.98 30.62
N GLN A 170 26.49 17.96 29.84
CA GLN A 170 26.06 18.11 28.45
C GLN A 170 24.72 18.87 28.36
N ALA A 171 23.74 18.48 29.19
CA ALA A 171 22.44 19.14 29.26
C ALA A 171 22.57 20.63 29.67
N ILE A 172 23.44 20.96 30.63
CA ILE A 172 23.75 22.35 30.99
C ILE A 172 24.26 23.13 29.78
N VAL A 173 25.21 22.58 29.02
CA VAL A 173 25.77 23.25 27.84
C VAL A 173 24.71 23.46 26.75
N ILE A 174 23.87 22.45 26.49
CA ILE A 174 22.76 22.55 25.54
C ILE A 174 21.81 23.69 25.96
N LEU A 175 21.37 23.69 27.22
CA LEU A 175 20.43 24.70 27.72
C LEU A 175 21.01 26.11 27.73
N GLN A 176 22.28 26.27 28.11
CA GLN A 176 22.97 27.57 28.02
C GLN A 176 23.00 28.09 26.58
N ARG A 177 23.23 27.21 25.59
CA ARG A 177 23.24 27.56 24.16
C ARG A 177 21.84 27.90 23.63
N LEU A 178 20.82 27.11 23.97
CA LEU A 178 19.45 27.30 23.47
C LEU A 178 18.75 28.51 24.10
N THR A 179 18.97 28.75 25.40
CA THR A 179 18.22 29.78 26.15
C THR A 179 19.01 31.06 26.39
N GLY A 180 20.35 31.03 26.23
CA GLY A 180 21.23 32.13 26.63
C GLY A 180 21.31 32.35 28.15
N ILE A 181 20.69 31.47 28.95
CA ILE A 181 20.72 31.54 30.41
C ILE A 181 22.05 30.98 30.91
N ASN A 182 22.74 31.72 31.76
CA ASN A 182 23.93 31.21 32.43
C ASN A 182 23.53 30.27 33.58
N ILE A 183 23.55 28.97 33.32
CA ILE A 183 23.27 27.93 34.33
C ILE A 183 24.54 27.68 35.14
N PRO A 184 24.52 27.84 36.47
CA PRO A 184 25.72 27.68 37.28
C PRO A 184 26.12 26.20 37.42
N SER A 185 27.41 25.96 37.62
CA SER A 185 28.02 24.61 37.62
C SER A 185 27.73 23.76 38.86
N ASP A 186 26.93 24.28 39.80
CA ASP A 186 26.51 23.64 41.04
C ASP A 186 25.10 23.02 40.94
N VAL A 187 24.52 22.96 39.75
CA VAL A 187 23.37 22.10 39.47
C VAL A 187 23.81 20.64 39.64
N GLU A 188 23.09 19.89 40.46
CA GLU A 188 23.32 18.47 40.73
C GLU A 188 22.14 17.65 40.19
N ASP A 189 22.43 16.44 39.73
CA ASP A 189 21.41 15.42 39.44
C ASP A 189 20.73 15.02 40.76
N ILE A 190 19.41 15.20 40.82
CA ILE A 190 18.61 15.08 42.04
C ILE A 190 18.24 13.60 42.31
N ASN A 191 18.16 12.79 41.26
CA ASN A 191 17.75 11.38 41.38
C ASN A 191 18.98 10.44 41.52
N GLY A 192 20.16 10.92 41.11
CA GLY A 192 21.45 10.24 41.26
C GLY A 192 21.70 9.12 40.24
N ASP A 193 20.97 9.09 39.13
CA ASP A 193 21.13 8.12 38.05
C ASP A 193 22.21 8.51 37.02
N GLY A 194 22.75 9.73 37.11
CA GLY A 194 23.80 10.27 36.24
C GLY A 194 23.30 10.76 34.88
N LYS A 195 21.99 10.70 34.63
CA LYS A 195 21.28 11.21 33.45
C LYS A 195 20.35 12.34 33.91
N ILE A 196 19.90 13.18 32.98
CA ILE A 196 18.86 14.17 33.28
C ILE A 196 17.77 14.05 32.24
N ALA A 197 16.57 13.67 32.66
CA ALA A 197 15.40 13.68 31.79
C ALA A 197 14.95 15.13 31.53
N LEU A 198 14.25 15.38 30.41
CA LEU A 198 13.67 16.69 30.09
C LEU A 198 12.82 17.27 31.25
N ALA A 199 12.15 16.42 32.03
CA ALA A 199 11.38 16.81 33.21
C ALA A 199 12.24 17.41 34.34
N GLU A 200 13.48 16.94 34.50
CA GLU A 200 14.42 17.41 35.51
C GLU A 200 15.13 18.68 35.05
N VAL A 201 15.40 18.80 33.74
CA VAL A 201 15.80 20.06 33.09
C VAL A 201 14.76 21.15 33.37
N ILE A 202 13.47 20.88 33.18
CA ILE A 202 12.38 21.83 33.45
C ILE A 202 12.37 22.25 34.93
N TYR A 203 12.55 21.31 35.86
CA TYR A 203 12.63 21.61 37.29
C TYR A 203 13.84 22.50 37.63
N VAL A 204 15.01 22.22 37.04
CA VAL A 204 16.22 23.05 37.19
C VAL A 204 16.00 24.44 36.62
N LEU A 205 15.38 24.58 35.44
CA LEU A 205 15.05 25.88 34.84
C LEU A 205 14.06 26.68 35.72
N GLN A 206 13.04 26.04 36.28
CA GLN A 206 12.11 26.66 37.23
C GLN A 206 12.83 27.15 38.51
N LYS A 207 13.81 26.36 39.00
CA LYS A 207 14.62 26.70 40.19
C LYS A 207 15.64 27.80 39.95
N VAL A 208 16.34 27.78 38.82
CA VAL A 208 17.48 28.65 38.51
C VAL A 208 17.06 29.95 37.82
N ALA A 209 16.11 29.91 36.89
CA ALA A 209 15.65 31.09 36.15
C ALA A 209 14.52 31.86 36.87
N GLY A 210 13.96 31.32 37.95
CA GLY A 210 12.82 31.91 38.65
C GLY A 210 11.54 32.02 37.81
N LEU A 211 11.47 31.27 36.70
CA LEU A 211 10.29 31.16 35.84
C LEU A 211 9.23 30.36 36.60
N ARG A 212 8.12 31.02 36.95
CA ARG A 212 6.90 30.41 37.51
C ARG A 212 5.92 30.06 36.41
#